data_AF-A0A5E4Z9V2-F1
#
_entry.id   AF-A0A5E4Z9V2-F1
#
_cell.length_a   1.000
_cell.length_b   1.000
_cell.length_c   1.000
_cell.angle_alpha   90.00
_cell.angle_beta   90.00
_cell.angle_gamma   90.00
#
_symmetry.space_group_name_H-M   'P 1'
#
loop_
_entity.id
_entity.type
_entity.pdbx_description
1 polymer ?
#
loop_
_entity_poly.entity_id
_entity_poly.type
_entity_poly.pdbx_seq_one_letter_code
_entity_poly.pdbx_strand_id
1 'polypeptide(L)'
;MRLLPLTFAASLLPALVPTIAVAGAPPTSVFSQAAMDGEASATIPDDGEFSAAVKIIKSRTGDNGPVVLVARRLVKFEQQPQCARVGFVIGQPSARVLYTDMGGQLNICANGEPPQRMCKSLPSKLVAPDTRCPDGSMPVDTPEVSAAIAAALATGSLSPQKAAAAVRESLGPGSTTTGGKK
;
A
#
# COMPACT_ATOMS: atom_id res chain seq x y z
N MET A 1 69.50 -44.17 0.45
CA MET A 1 68.88 -43.54 1.64
C MET A 1 67.37 -43.63 1.48
N ARG A 2 66.70 -44.36 2.38
CA ARG A 2 65.24 -44.56 2.38
C ARG A 2 64.58 -43.37 3.09
N LEU A 3 63.58 -42.75 2.48
CA LEU A 3 62.71 -41.76 3.11
C LEU A 3 61.28 -42.29 3.11
N LEU A 4 60.69 -42.45 4.30
CA LEU A 4 59.27 -42.74 4.51
C LEU A 4 58.45 -41.44 4.38
N PRO A 5 57.25 -41.47 3.77
CA PRO A 5 56.31 -40.37 3.87
C PRO A 5 55.42 -40.51 5.12
N LEU A 6 55.35 -39.43 5.92
CA LEU A 6 54.35 -39.21 6.97
C LEU A 6 53.01 -38.83 6.32
N THR A 7 51.96 -39.60 6.57
CA THR A 7 50.58 -39.28 6.20
C THR A 7 49.92 -38.45 7.31
N PHE A 8 49.56 -37.21 7.01
CA PHE A 8 48.68 -36.38 7.86
C PHE A 8 47.21 -36.68 7.52
N ALA A 9 46.45 -37.19 8.49
CA ALA A 9 45.01 -37.30 8.41
C ALA A 9 44.36 -35.98 8.85
N ALA A 10 43.72 -35.27 7.93
CA ALA A 10 42.93 -34.08 8.22
C ALA A 10 41.45 -34.47 8.43
N SER A 11 40.99 -34.38 9.68
CA SER A 11 39.59 -34.58 10.05
C SER A 11 38.77 -33.32 9.72
N LEU A 12 37.83 -33.43 8.78
CA LEU A 12 36.84 -32.40 8.48
C LEU A 12 35.68 -32.48 9.50
N LEU A 13 35.53 -31.46 10.35
CA LEU A 13 34.28 -31.22 11.09
C LEU A 13 33.30 -30.44 10.21
N PRO A 14 32.05 -30.90 10.01
CA PRO A 14 31.03 -30.10 9.34
C PRO A 14 30.50 -29.03 10.29
N ALA A 15 30.64 -27.76 9.90
CA ALA A 15 30.04 -26.63 10.59
C ALA A 15 28.53 -26.61 10.35
N LEU A 16 27.75 -26.88 11.40
CA LEU A 16 26.30 -26.66 11.43
C LEU A 16 26.04 -25.15 11.47
N VAL A 17 25.65 -24.57 10.34
CA VAL A 17 25.17 -23.18 10.27
C VAL A 17 23.69 -23.18 10.65
N PRO A 18 23.28 -22.50 11.74
CA PRO A 18 21.86 -22.36 12.06
C PRO A 18 21.20 -21.47 11.00
N THR A 19 20.31 -22.05 10.20
CA THR A 19 19.39 -21.31 9.34
C THR A 19 18.38 -20.60 10.24
N ILE A 20 18.62 -19.32 10.52
CA ILE A 20 17.62 -18.45 11.13
C ILE A 20 16.51 -18.29 10.10
N ALA A 21 15.41 -19.01 10.30
CA ALA A 21 14.18 -18.78 9.56
C ALA A 21 13.67 -17.38 9.91
N VAL A 22 13.94 -16.42 9.02
CA VAL A 22 13.27 -15.11 9.07
C VAL A 22 11.79 -15.40 8.78
N ALA A 23 10.96 -15.32 9.82
CA ALA A 23 9.52 -15.26 9.65
C ALA A 23 9.23 -14.12 8.67
N GLY A 24 8.72 -14.46 7.49
CA GLY A 24 8.43 -13.49 6.44
C GLY A 24 7.55 -12.39 7.00
N ALA A 25 7.95 -11.14 6.77
CA ALA A 25 7.15 -9.98 7.12
C ALA A 25 5.71 -10.17 6.61
N PRO A 26 4.69 -9.68 7.34
CA PRO A 26 3.31 -9.77 6.89
C PRO A 26 3.21 -9.18 5.47
N PRO A 27 2.33 -9.73 4.60
CA PRO A 27 2.22 -9.27 3.23
C PRO A 27 1.93 -7.76 3.22
N THR A 28 2.88 -6.98 2.69
CA THR A 28 2.71 -5.55 2.50
C THR A 28 1.73 -5.30 1.36
N SER A 29 0.78 -4.38 1.55
CA SER A 29 -0.10 -3.99 0.45
C SER A 29 0.73 -3.39 -0.70
N VAL A 30 0.25 -3.52 -1.94
CA VAL A 30 0.88 -2.88 -3.12
C VAL A 30 1.09 -1.37 -2.88
N PHE A 31 0.18 -0.73 -2.16
CA PHE A 31 0.29 0.69 -1.84
C PHE A 31 1.39 0.99 -0.82
N SER A 32 1.50 0.18 0.24
CA SER A 32 2.57 0.30 1.25
C SER A 32 3.93 0.02 0.63
N GLN A 33 4.02 -0.95 -0.28
CA GLN A 33 5.24 -1.23 -1.02
C GLN A 33 5.59 -0.06 -1.94
N ALA A 34 4.65 0.45 -2.74
CA ALA A 34 4.90 1.63 -3.58
C ALA A 34 5.32 2.85 -2.77
N ALA A 35 4.75 3.05 -1.57
CA ALA A 35 5.14 4.12 -0.66
C ALA A 35 6.63 4.01 -0.26
N MET A 36 7.18 2.81 -0.11
CA MET A 36 8.56 2.58 0.33
C MET A 36 9.55 2.46 -0.83
N ASP A 37 9.20 1.68 -1.86
CA ASP A 37 10.09 1.34 -2.97
C ASP A 37 9.97 2.34 -4.13
N GLY A 38 8.91 3.14 -4.15
CA GLY A 38 8.62 4.13 -5.19
C GLY A 38 7.60 3.66 -6.22
N GLU A 39 7.50 2.36 -6.42
CA GLU A 39 6.51 1.72 -7.29
C GLU A 39 6.24 0.29 -6.83
N ALA A 40 5.06 -0.22 -7.16
CA ALA A 40 4.71 -1.62 -6.99
C ALA A 40 3.57 -1.96 -7.95
N SER A 41 3.42 -3.24 -8.26
CA SER A 41 2.25 -3.73 -8.99
C SER A 41 1.86 -5.12 -8.55
N ALA A 42 0.58 -5.47 -8.70
CA ALA A 42 0.11 -6.82 -8.50
C ALA A 42 -1.01 -7.14 -9.49
N THR A 43 -1.10 -8.42 -9.86
CA THR A 43 -2.23 -8.94 -10.62
C THR A 43 -3.48 -8.94 -9.74
N ILE A 44 -4.59 -8.44 -10.30
CA ILE A 44 -5.92 -8.59 -9.68
C ILE A 44 -6.42 -9.99 -10.07
N PRO A 45 -6.68 -10.88 -9.08
CA PRO A 45 -7.15 -12.22 -9.36
C PRO A 45 -8.45 -12.20 -10.19
N ASP A 46 -8.54 -13.10 -11.17
CA ASP A 46 -9.73 -13.32 -11.99
C ASP A 46 -10.80 -14.16 -11.28
N ASP A 47 -10.51 -14.61 -10.07
CA ASP A 47 -11.43 -15.23 -9.13
C ASP A 47 -11.71 -14.34 -7.91
N GLY A 48 -12.69 -14.74 -7.10
CA GLY A 48 -13.07 -14.00 -5.89
C GLY A 48 -13.81 -12.69 -6.13
N GLU A 49 -13.64 -11.76 -5.19
CA GLU A 49 -14.43 -10.51 -5.06
C GLU A 49 -14.35 -9.60 -6.28
N PHE A 50 -13.20 -9.57 -6.96
CA PHE A 50 -12.97 -8.69 -8.12
C PHE A 50 -13.22 -9.36 -9.47
N SER A 51 -13.59 -10.65 -9.51
CA SER A 51 -13.73 -11.43 -10.73
C SER A 51 -14.68 -10.81 -11.76
N ALA A 52 -15.80 -10.23 -11.31
CA ALA A 52 -16.75 -9.54 -12.18
C ALA A 52 -16.14 -8.29 -12.83
N ALA A 53 -15.40 -7.49 -12.06
CA ALA A 53 -14.72 -6.30 -12.56
C ALA A 53 -13.60 -6.69 -13.56
N VAL A 54 -12.82 -7.73 -13.25
CA VAL A 54 -11.76 -8.24 -14.14
C VAL A 54 -12.35 -8.72 -15.47
N LYS A 55 -13.47 -9.43 -15.46
CA LYS A 55 -14.18 -9.84 -16.70
C LYS A 55 -14.61 -8.63 -17.54
N ILE A 56 -15.18 -7.60 -16.89
CA ILE A 56 -15.58 -6.38 -17.59
C ILE A 56 -14.37 -5.68 -18.21
N ILE A 57 -13.25 -5.57 -17.48
CA ILE A 57 -12.01 -4.97 -17.99
C ILE A 57 -11.50 -5.73 -19.20
N LYS A 58 -11.35 -7.06 -19.11
CA LYS A 58 -10.92 -7.92 -20.22
C LYS A 58 -11.84 -7.76 -21.44
N SER A 59 -13.15 -7.59 -21.23
CA SER A 59 -14.12 -7.38 -22.32
C SER A 59 -13.97 -6.04 -23.06
N ARG A 60 -13.41 -4.99 -22.42
CA ARG A 60 -13.20 -3.68 -23.06
C ARG A 60 -12.18 -3.73 -24.20
N THR A 61 -11.19 -4.61 -24.10
CA THR A 61 -10.10 -4.77 -25.07
C THR A 61 -10.21 -6.05 -25.90
N GLY A 62 -10.99 -7.03 -25.43
CA GLY A 62 -11.01 -8.39 -25.99
C GLY A 62 -9.77 -9.21 -25.62
N ASP A 63 -8.91 -8.70 -24.74
CA ASP A 63 -7.67 -9.35 -24.31
C ASP A 63 -7.90 -10.07 -22.96
N ASN A 64 -7.45 -11.33 -22.87
CA ASN A 64 -7.63 -12.16 -21.66
C ASN A 64 -6.44 -12.14 -20.70
N GLY A 65 -5.39 -11.38 -21.02
CA GLY A 65 -4.19 -11.24 -20.22
C GLY A 65 -4.44 -10.52 -18.89
N PRO A 66 -3.41 -10.47 -18.03
CA PRO A 66 -3.55 -10.08 -16.63
C PRO A 66 -4.00 -8.63 -16.51
N VAL A 67 -5.00 -8.41 -15.65
CA VAL A 67 -5.36 -7.10 -15.15
C VAL A 67 -4.51 -6.83 -13.92
N VAL A 68 -3.85 -5.68 -13.88
CA VAL A 68 -2.89 -5.33 -12.83
C VAL A 68 -3.28 -4.03 -12.15
N LEU A 69 -3.08 -3.96 -10.84
CA LEU A 69 -3.03 -2.71 -10.09
C LEU A 69 -1.59 -2.19 -10.15
N VAL A 70 -1.38 -1.01 -10.72
CA VAL A 70 -0.09 -0.32 -10.71
C VAL A 70 -0.15 0.82 -9.72
N ALA A 71 0.80 0.89 -8.79
CA ALA A 71 0.91 1.97 -7.80
C ALA A 71 2.28 2.63 -7.86
N ARG A 72 2.32 3.95 -7.65
CA ARG A 72 3.55 4.76 -7.66
C ARG A 72 3.51 5.81 -6.55
N ARG A 73 4.62 5.98 -5.85
CA ARG A 73 4.82 7.11 -4.93
C ARG A 73 4.88 8.41 -5.73
N LEU A 74 3.99 9.33 -5.38
CA LEU A 74 3.94 10.68 -5.95
C LEU A 74 4.73 11.66 -5.09
N VAL A 75 4.58 11.56 -3.76
CA VAL A 75 5.21 12.46 -2.79
C VAL A 75 5.61 11.65 -1.57
N LYS A 76 6.85 11.80 -1.10
CA LYS A 76 7.29 11.29 0.21
C LYS A 76 7.04 12.38 1.26
N PHE A 77 6.60 12.00 2.44
CA PHE A 77 6.38 12.92 3.55
C PHE A 77 7.66 13.06 4.39
N GLU A 78 8.07 14.29 4.68
CA GLU A 78 9.32 14.59 5.37
C GLU A 78 9.17 14.44 6.88
N GLN A 79 8.03 14.87 7.44
CA GLN A 79 7.76 14.72 8.87
C GLN A 79 7.44 13.27 9.24
N GLN A 80 7.01 12.48 8.25
CA GLN A 80 6.63 11.08 8.39
C GLN A 80 7.28 10.25 7.27
N PRO A 81 8.60 9.96 7.34
CA PRO A 81 9.37 9.38 6.25
C PRO A 81 8.97 7.94 5.86
N GLN A 82 8.18 7.30 6.72
CA GLN A 82 7.55 6.00 6.47
C GLN A 82 6.19 6.12 5.78
N CYS A 83 5.82 7.31 5.31
CA CYS A 83 4.53 7.60 4.72
C CYS A 83 4.68 8.38 3.41
N ALA A 84 3.70 8.24 2.52
CA ALA A 84 3.72 8.86 1.21
C ALA A 84 2.31 9.08 0.65
N ARG A 85 2.22 9.99 -0.33
CA ARG A 85 1.13 10.03 -1.31
C ARG A 85 1.43 9.00 -2.39
N VAL A 86 0.52 8.06 -2.59
CA VAL A 86 0.60 7.03 -3.63
C VAL A 86 -0.54 7.24 -4.62
N GLY A 87 -0.21 7.25 -5.91
CA GLY A 87 -1.18 7.17 -7.00
C GLY A 87 -1.27 5.74 -7.51
N PHE A 88 -2.44 5.33 -7.99
CA PHE A 88 -2.63 4.02 -8.59
C PHE A 88 -3.57 4.07 -9.78
N VAL A 89 -3.43 3.08 -10.65
CA VAL A 89 -4.26 2.91 -11.84
C VAL A 89 -4.37 1.42 -12.17
N ILE A 90 -5.51 1.02 -12.72
CA ILE A 90 -5.67 -0.31 -13.30
C ILE A 90 -5.06 -0.35 -14.69
N GLY A 91 -4.32 -1.41 -15.00
CA GLY A 91 -3.72 -1.63 -16.31
C GLY A 91 -3.98 -3.03 -16.84
N GLN A 92 -3.75 -3.21 -18.14
CA GLN A 92 -3.70 -4.51 -18.81
C GLN A 92 -2.49 -4.51 -19.75
N PRO A 93 -1.30 -4.97 -19.28
CA PRO A 93 -0.05 -4.85 -20.02
C PRO A 93 -0.07 -5.57 -21.37
N SER A 94 -0.74 -6.72 -21.47
CA SER A 94 -0.91 -7.47 -22.72
C SER A 94 -1.59 -6.65 -23.82
N ALA A 95 -2.61 -5.89 -23.44
CA ALA A 95 -3.34 -4.97 -24.32
C ALA A 95 -2.66 -3.59 -24.47
N ARG A 96 -1.59 -3.32 -23.70
CA ARG A 96 -0.91 -2.00 -23.62
C ARG A 96 -1.85 -0.86 -23.21
N VAL A 97 -2.80 -1.15 -22.32
CA VAL A 97 -3.80 -0.18 -21.83
C VAL A 97 -3.58 0.14 -20.36
N LEU A 98 -3.72 1.44 -20.01
CA LEU A 98 -3.95 1.92 -18.66
C LEU A 98 -5.35 2.55 -18.60
N TYR A 99 -6.16 2.12 -17.65
CA TYR A 99 -7.52 2.60 -17.44
C TYR A 99 -7.47 3.81 -16.49
N THR A 100 -7.18 4.99 -17.05
CA THR A 100 -6.99 6.22 -16.27
C THR A 100 -8.27 6.68 -15.56
N ASP A 101 -9.44 6.22 -16.01
CA ASP A 101 -10.75 6.33 -15.34
C ASP A 101 -10.88 5.41 -14.12
N MET A 102 -10.03 4.40 -14.01
CA MET A 102 -9.97 3.41 -12.92
C MET A 102 -8.71 3.60 -12.09
N GLY A 103 -8.45 4.86 -11.70
CA GLY A 103 -7.31 5.23 -10.89
C GLY A 103 -7.71 6.07 -9.69
N GLY A 104 -6.74 6.32 -8.82
CA GLY A 104 -6.93 7.11 -7.63
C GLY A 104 -5.63 7.48 -6.96
N GLN A 105 -5.74 8.17 -5.83
CA GLN A 105 -4.60 8.49 -4.98
C GLN A 105 -4.99 8.39 -3.51
N LEU A 106 -4.05 7.98 -2.68
CA LEU A 106 -4.22 7.87 -1.23
C LEU A 106 -2.94 8.26 -0.50
N ASN A 107 -3.08 8.61 0.77
CA ASN A 107 -1.95 8.76 1.68
C ASN A 107 -1.82 7.47 2.49
N ILE A 108 -0.65 6.86 2.52
CA ILE A 108 -0.43 5.58 3.21
C ILE A 108 0.98 5.48 3.77
N CYS A 109 1.13 4.74 4.87
CA CYS A 109 2.39 4.43 5.52
C CYS A 109 2.86 2.99 5.25
N ALA A 110 4.12 2.70 5.58
CA ALA A 110 4.77 1.40 5.41
C ALA A 110 3.99 0.25 6.09
N ASN A 111 3.35 0.55 7.22
CA ASN A 111 2.53 -0.39 7.98
C ASN A 111 1.08 -0.52 7.47
N GLY A 112 0.71 0.18 6.39
CA GLY A 112 -0.64 0.16 5.83
C GLY A 112 -1.61 1.19 6.43
N GLU A 113 -1.20 1.87 7.51
CA GLU A 113 -2.02 2.88 8.16
C GLU A 113 -1.98 4.23 7.41
N PRO A 114 -2.99 5.10 7.59
CA PRO A 114 -2.89 6.49 7.17
C PRO A 114 -1.79 7.24 7.95
N PRO A 115 -1.25 8.34 7.39
CA PRO A 115 -0.36 9.22 8.14
C PRO A 115 -0.99 9.72 9.44
N GLN A 116 -0.16 9.86 10.46
CA GLN A 116 -0.54 10.54 11.68
C GLN A 116 -0.91 12.00 11.38
N ARG A 117 -1.75 12.54 12.25
CA ARG A 117 -2.30 13.89 12.19
C ARG A 117 -1.76 14.75 13.33
N MET A 118 -2.08 16.04 13.33
CA MET A 118 -1.67 16.96 14.40
C MET A 118 -2.86 17.55 15.13
N CYS A 119 -2.70 17.78 16.42
CA CYS A 119 -3.63 18.61 17.19
C CYS A 119 -3.32 20.08 16.98
N LYS A 120 -4.33 20.92 16.76
CA LYS A 120 -4.12 22.37 16.54
C LYS A 120 -3.44 23.04 17.73
N SER A 121 -3.81 22.62 18.94
CA SER A 121 -3.19 23.10 20.19
C SER A 121 -1.76 22.59 20.41
N LEU A 122 -1.32 21.55 19.69
CA LEU A 122 0.01 20.92 19.82
C LEU A 122 0.55 20.53 18.43
N PRO A 123 0.93 21.51 17.58
CA PRO A 123 1.29 21.26 16.18
C PRO A 123 2.57 20.44 16.01
N SER A 124 3.42 20.36 17.04
CA SER A 124 4.63 19.53 17.04
C SER A 124 4.39 18.06 17.38
N LYS A 125 3.18 17.68 17.80
CA LYS A 125 2.85 16.32 18.20
C LYS A 125 1.97 15.64 17.16
N LEU A 126 2.48 14.54 16.63
CA LEU A 126 1.72 13.62 15.78
C LEU A 126 0.89 12.65 16.62
N VAL A 127 -0.35 12.42 16.20
CA VAL A 127 -1.34 11.55 16.84
C VAL A 127 -2.13 10.76 15.80
N ALA A 128 -2.75 9.66 16.20
CA ALA A 128 -3.54 8.85 15.29
C ALA A 128 -4.77 9.64 14.80
N PRO A 129 -5.30 9.39 13.59
CA PRO A 129 -6.41 10.16 13.02
C PRO A 129 -7.69 10.20 13.85
N ASP A 130 -7.91 9.20 14.70
CA ASP A 130 -9.07 9.01 15.58
C ASP A 130 -8.85 9.52 17.02
N THR A 131 -7.63 9.95 17.36
CA THR A 131 -7.29 10.47 18.69
C THR A 131 -8.02 11.77 18.97
N ARG A 132 -8.61 11.94 20.16
CA ARG A 132 -9.15 13.25 20.58
C ARG A 132 -8.04 14.16 21.08
N CYS A 133 -8.00 15.40 20.59
CA CYS A 133 -7.01 16.39 21.03
C CYS A 133 -7.30 16.90 22.46
N PRO A 134 -6.29 17.43 23.18
CA PRO A 134 -6.47 17.94 24.55
C PRO A 134 -7.47 19.10 24.67
N ASP A 135 -7.61 19.89 23.60
CA ASP A 135 -8.60 20.97 23.47
C ASP A 135 -10.00 20.44 23.11
N GLY A 136 -10.14 19.12 23.02
CA GLY A 136 -11.37 18.47 22.62
C GLY A 136 -11.66 18.60 21.13
N SER A 137 -10.72 18.96 20.24
CA SER A 137 -10.97 18.89 18.79
C SER A 137 -10.61 17.52 18.21
N MET A 138 -10.97 17.29 16.94
CA MET A 138 -10.35 16.23 16.13
C MET A 138 -9.02 16.72 15.56
N PRO A 139 -8.03 15.85 15.34
CA PRO A 139 -6.76 16.19 14.76
C PRO A 139 -6.91 16.45 13.27
N VAL A 140 -6.04 17.30 12.74
CA VAL A 140 -6.05 17.74 11.35
C VAL A 140 -4.83 17.20 10.62
N ASP A 141 -4.92 17.13 9.29
CA ASP A 141 -3.77 16.76 8.46
C ASP A 141 -2.59 17.69 8.73
N THR A 142 -1.38 17.14 8.70
CA THR A 142 -0.15 17.94 8.74
C THR A 142 -0.08 18.85 7.50
N PRO A 143 0.76 19.90 7.48
CA PRO A 143 0.89 20.77 6.31
C PRO A 143 1.29 20.02 5.04
N GLU A 144 2.21 19.05 5.13
CA GLU A 144 2.66 18.23 3.98
C GLU A 144 1.53 17.34 3.42
N VAL A 145 0.73 16.73 4.31
CA VAL A 145 -0.41 15.89 3.90
C VAL A 145 -1.50 16.74 3.29
N SER A 146 -1.78 17.91 3.89
CA SER A 146 -2.75 18.89 3.37
C SER A 146 -2.33 19.39 1.99
N ALA A 147 -1.05 19.71 1.80
CA ALA A 147 -0.50 20.16 0.52
C ALA A 147 -0.61 19.05 -0.56
N ALA A 148 -0.29 17.80 -0.22
CA ALA A 148 -0.42 16.68 -1.14
C ALA A 148 -1.88 16.42 -1.55
N ILE A 149 -2.84 16.57 -0.62
CA ILE A 149 -4.27 16.48 -0.93
C ILE A 149 -4.67 17.64 -1.86
N ALA A 150 -4.27 18.87 -1.54
CA ALA A 150 -4.59 20.04 -2.35
C ALA A 150 -4.06 19.91 -3.79
N ALA A 151 -2.83 19.42 -3.96
CA ALA A 151 -2.25 19.15 -5.27
C ALA A 151 -3.06 18.10 -6.05
N ALA A 152 -3.51 17.02 -5.40
CA ALA A 152 -4.34 16.00 -6.03
C ALA A 152 -5.73 16.52 -6.45
N LEU A 153 -6.33 17.40 -5.65
CA LEU A 153 -7.60 18.04 -5.99
C LEU A 153 -7.45 18.99 -7.19
N ALA A 154 -6.34 19.73 -7.24
CA ALA A 154 -6.04 20.61 -8.37
C ALA A 154 -5.91 19.85 -9.70
N THR A 155 -5.52 18.57 -9.66
CA THR A 155 -5.44 17.70 -10.85
C THR A 155 -6.71 16.87 -11.10
N GLY A 156 -7.82 17.19 -10.43
CA GLY A 156 -9.14 16.58 -10.70
C GLY A 156 -9.49 15.37 -9.82
N SER A 157 -8.73 15.08 -8.76
CA SER A 157 -9.10 14.03 -7.81
C SER A 157 -10.37 14.40 -7.03
N LEU A 158 -11.10 13.40 -6.54
CA LEU A 158 -12.20 13.62 -5.61
C LEU A 158 -11.68 13.98 -4.21
N SER A 159 -12.38 14.90 -3.53
CA SER A 159 -12.21 15.10 -2.09
C SER A 159 -12.57 13.83 -1.32
N PRO A 160 -11.95 13.55 -0.15
CA PRO A 160 -12.28 12.39 0.67
C PRO A 160 -13.79 12.23 0.94
N GLN A 161 -14.51 13.32 1.16
CA GLN A 161 -15.95 13.31 1.41
C GLN A 161 -16.75 12.89 0.17
N LYS A 162 -16.39 13.41 -1.01
CA LYS A 162 -16.98 13.01 -2.30
C LYS A 162 -16.66 11.55 -2.63
N ALA A 163 -15.42 11.10 -2.39
CA ALA A 163 -15.03 9.71 -2.57
C ALA A 163 -15.83 8.78 -1.65
N ALA A 164 -15.95 9.11 -0.36
CA ALA A 164 -16.74 8.34 0.59
C ALA A 164 -18.25 8.36 0.27
N ALA A 165 -18.78 9.44 -0.31
CA ALA A 165 -20.14 9.49 -0.81
C ALA A 165 -20.34 8.55 -2.01
N ALA A 166 -19.45 8.61 -3.01
CA ALA A 166 -19.50 7.75 -4.18
C ALA A 166 -19.40 6.26 -3.82
N VAL A 167 -18.51 5.90 -2.87
CA VAL A 167 -18.40 4.52 -2.37
C VAL A 167 -19.70 4.08 -1.70
N ARG A 168 -20.26 4.89 -0.80
CA ARG A 168 -21.55 4.56 -0.13
C ARG A 168 -22.69 4.40 -1.13
N GLU A 169 -22.74 5.25 -2.16
CA GLU A 169 -23.71 5.14 -3.23
C GLU A 169 -23.54 3.84 -4.02
N SER A 170 -22.31 3.44 -4.33
CA SER A 170 -22.01 2.20 -5.04
C SER A 170 -22.33 0.92 -4.25
N LEU A 171 -22.36 0.99 -2.91
CA LEU A 171 -22.66 -0.15 -2.03
C LEU A 171 -24.17 -0.41 -1.86
N GLY A 172 -25.05 0.49 -2.34
CA GLY A 172 -26.51 0.35 -2.27
C GLY A 172 -27.09 0.36 -0.83
N PRO A 173 -28.43 0.51 -0.68
CA PRO A 173 -29.11 0.39 0.61
C PRO A 173 -29.22 -1.08 1.02
N GLY A 174 -28.18 -1.63 1.63
CA GLY A 174 -28.18 -3.03 2.11
C GLY A 174 -26.96 -3.44 2.93
N SER A 175 -25.83 -2.73 2.83
CA SER A 175 -24.64 -2.98 3.65
C SER A 175 -24.76 -2.28 5.01
N THR A 176 -25.59 -2.83 5.89
CA THR A 176 -25.54 -2.49 7.32
C THR A 176 -24.57 -3.48 7.97
N THR A 177 -23.40 -3.00 8.35
CA THR A 177 -22.44 -3.75 9.16
C THR A 177 -23.14 -4.18 10.45
N THR A 178 -23.45 -5.47 10.58
CA THR A 178 -23.87 -6.06 11.85
C THR A 178 -22.70 -5.93 12.82
N GLY A 179 -22.74 -4.89 13.66
CA GLY A 179 -21.82 -4.72 14.77
C GLY A 179 -21.93 -5.91 15.71
N GLY A 180 -20.97 -6.83 15.60
CA GLY A 180 -20.81 -7.92 16.54
C GLY A 180 -20.47 -7.35 17.92
N LYS A 181 -21.46 -7.33 18.82
CA LYS A 181 -21.21 -7.28 20.25
C LYS A 181 -20.47 -8.57 20.65
N LYS A 182 -19.31 -8.41 21.28
CA LYS A 182 -18.87 -9.29 22.36
C LYS A 182 -18.85 -8.46 23.63
#